data_AF-A0A0M3AUZ9-F1
#
_entry.id   AF-A0A0M3AUZ9-F1
#
_cell.length_a   1.000
_cell.length_b   1.000
_cell.length_c   1.000
_cell.angle_alpha   90.00
_cell.angle_beta   90.00
_cell.angle_gamma   90.00
#
_symmetry.space_group_name_H-M   'P 1'
#
loop_
_entity.id
_entity.type
_entity.pdbx_description
1 polymer ?
#
loop_
_entity_poly.entity_id
_entity_poly.type
_entity_poly.pdbx_seq_one_letter_code
_entity_poly.pdbx_strand_id
1 'polypeptide(L)'
;MRHDPMLAILADLLRRVDGLAGERGHVSVPRLRDEIDQIRHVARAFHIDSVEGLAGTLQSALLLQGAGPVIMSYLDLMREAIAAELPDAQVIPMPVTASVTHLPA
;
A
#
# COMPACT_ATOMS: atom_id res chain seq x y z
N MET A 1 -16.69 -5.36 -20.33
CA MET A 1 -15.79 -4.94 -19.23
C MET A 1 -15.04 -6.18 -18.75
N ARG A 2 -13.85 -6.45 -19.28
CA ARG A 2 -13.02 -7.59 -18.86
C ARG A 2 -12.39 -7.17 -17.53
N HIS A 3 -12.99 -7.55 -16.40
CA HIS A 3 -12.38 -7.35 -15.09
C HIS A 3 -11.10 -8.17 -15.10
N ASP A 4 -9.95 -7.50 -15.04
CA ASP A 4 -8.71 -8.22 -14.83
C ASP A 4 -8.71 -8.71 -13.38
N PRO A 5 -8.65 -10.02 -13.13
CA PRO A 5 -8.73 -10.56 -11.77
C PRO A 5 -7.59 -10.00 -10.90
N MET A 6 -6.42 -9.68 -11.49
CA MET A 6 -5.32 -9.08 -10.75
C MET A 6 -5.66 -7.66 -10.26
N LEU A 7 -6.29 -6.85 -11.10
CA LEU A 7 -6.74 -5.50 -10.72
C LEU A 7 -7.76 -5.54 -9.59
N ALA A 8 -8.66 -6.53 -9.59
CA ALA A 8 -9.63 -6.72 -8.52
C ALA A 8 -8.94 -7.02 -7.17
N ILE A 9 -7.89 -7.83 -7.19
CA ILE A 9 -7.11 -8.16 -5.99
C ILE A 9 -6.31 -6.97 -5.50
N LEU A 10 -5.63 -6.23 -6.38
CA LEU A 10 -4.89 -5.03 -6.01
C LEU A 10 -5.81 -3.95 -5.42
N ALA A 11 -7.00 -3.76 -6.02
CA ALA A 11 -8.01 -2.85 -5.49
C ALA A 11 -8.54 -3.28 -4.11
N ASP A 12 -8.73 -4.59 -3.90
CA ASP A 12 -9.16 -5.11 -2.60
C ASP A 12 -8.08 -4.93 -1.52
N LEU A 13 -6.81 -5.25 -1.83
CA LEU A 13 -5.68 -5.02 -0.94
C LEU A 13 -5.56 -3.54 -0.56
N LEU A 14 -5.65 -2.64 -1.55
CA LEU A 14 -5.58 -1.21 -1.33
C LEU A 14 -6.71 -0.73 -0.41
N ARG A 15 -7.95 -1.17 -0.66
CA ARG A 15 -9.11 -0.85 0.19
C ARG A 15 -8.92 -1.31 1.64
N ARG A 16 -8.31 -2.47 1.86
CA ARG A 16 -8.03 -3.00 3.21
C ARG A 16 -6.96 -2.15 3.92
N VAL A 17 -5.87 -1.82 3.23
CA VAL A 17 -4.80 -0.95 3.77
C VAL A 17 -5.33 0.45 4.09
N ASP A 18 -6.07 1.07 3.17
CA ASP A 18 -6.67 2.40 3.36
C ASP A 18 -7.70 2.40 4.51
N GLY A 19 -8.47 1.31 4.66
CA GLY A 19 -9.38 1.13 5.78
C GLY A 19 -8.64 1.13 7.12
N LEU A 20 -7.54 0.40 7.23
CA LEU A 20 -6.70 0.37 8.44
C LEU A 20 -6.07 1.73 8.75
N ALA A 21 -5.58 2.43 7.72
CA ALA A 21 -5.01 3.78 7.87
C ALA A 21 -6.08 4.80 8.29
N GLY A 22 -7.30 4.67 7.74
CA GLY A 22 -8.44 5.52 8.07
C GLY A 22 -8.91 5.42 9.51
N GLU A 23 -8.74 4.27 10.16
CA GLU A 23 -9.12 4.08 11.56
C GLU A 23 -8.11 4.69 12.56
N ARG A 24 -6.97 5.24 12.10
CA ARG A 24 -6.02 6.06 12.90
C ARG A 24 -5.61 5.48 14.28
N GLY A 25 -5.54 4.15 14.40
CA GLY A 25 -5.16 3.48 15.66
C GLY A 25 -6.32 3.15 16.61
N HIS A 26 -7.58 3.30 16.19
CA HIS A 26 -8.75 2.82 16.93
C HIS A 26 -8.98 1.30 16.75
N VAL A 27 -8.28 0.67 15.80
CA VAL A 27 -8.30 -0.78 15.59
C VAL A 27 -7.60 -1.48 16.76
N SER A 28 -8.29 -2.44 17.38
CA SER A 28 -7.67 -3.29 18.41
C SER A 28 -6.53 -4.12 17.83
N VAL A 29 -5.45 -4.31 18.59
CA VAL A 29 -4.27 -5.09 18.15
C VAL A 29 -4.60 -6.48 17.57
N PRO A 30 -5.54 -7.28 18.14
CA PRO A 30 -5.92 -8.56 17.55
C PRO A 30 -6.51 -8.42 16.14
N ARG A 31 -7.44 -7.47 15.97
CA ARG A 31 -8.05 -7.18 14.67
C ARG A 31 -7.02 -6.70 13.65
N LEU A 32 -6.09 -5.85 14.08
CA LEU A 32 -5.01 -5.38 13.20
C LEU A 32 -4.12 -6.54 12.73
N ARG A 33 -3.80 -7.48 13.63
CA ARG A 33 -3.03 -8.68 13.29
C ARG A 33 -3.75 -9.56 12.28
N ASP A 34 -5.05 -9.79 12.47
CA ASP A 34 -5.85 -10.59 11.55
C ASP A 34 -5.90 -9.96 10.14
N GLU A 35 -6.10 -8.65 10.08
CA GLU A 35 -6.13 -7.92 8.80
C GLU A 35 -4.79 -8.00 8.06
N ILE A 36 -3.68 -7.79 8.77
CA ILE A 36 -2.32 -7.89 8.21
C ILE A 36 -1.98 -9.31 7.78
N ASP A 37 -2.39 -10.32 8.56
CA ASP A 37 -2.19 -11.72 8.20
C ASP A 37 -2.90 -12.06 6.88
N GLN A 38 -4.12 -11.54 6.71
CA GLN A 38 -4.87 -11.73 5.49
C GLN A 38 -4.31 -10.90 4.31
N ILE A 39 -3.76 -9.69 4.53
CA ILE A 39 -3.00 -8.95 3.51
C ILE A 39 -1.82 -9.81 3.04
N ARG A 40 -1.03 -10.35 3.98
CA ARG A 40 0.13 -11.20 3.66
C ARG A 40 -0.29 -12.45 2.89
N HIS A 41 -1.35 -13.11 3.33
CA HIS A 41 -1.86 -14.32 2.70
C HIS A 41 -2.24 -14.07 1.23
N VAL A 42 -2.99 -12.99 0.96
CA VAL A 42 -3.39 -12.61 -0.40
C VAL A 42 -2.15 -12.22 -1.22
N ALA A 43 -1.27 -11.37 -0.69
CA ALA A 43 -0.06 -10.95 -1.40
C ALA A 43 0.78 -12.16 -1.83
N ARG A 44 0.99 -13.14 -0.93
CA ARG A 44 1.71 -14.38 -1.23
C ARG A 44 1.01 -15.24 -2.29
N ALA A 45 -0.32 -15.32 -2.25
CA ALA A 45 -1.09 -16.10 -3.22
C ALA A 45 -1.01 -15.53 -4.65
N PHE A 46 -0.77 -14.23 -4.78
CA PHE A 46 -0.67 -13.52 -6.05
C PHE A 46 0.76 -13.08 -6.41
N HIS A 47 1.77 -13.55 -5.67
CA HIS A 47 3.19 -13.23 -5.89
C HIS A 47 3.53 -11.74 -5.82
N ILE A 48 2.88 -11.01 -4.91
CA ILE A 48 3.17 -9.61 -4.63
C ILE A 48 4.20 -9.53 -3.50
N ASP A 49 5.45 -9.87 -3.82
CA ASP A 49 6.53 -10.07 -2.84
C ASP A 49 6.81 -8.82 -1.98
N SER A 50 6.72 -7.63 -2.58
CA SER A 50 6.90 -6.35 -1.89
C SER A 50 5.90 -6.15 -0.75
N VAL A 51 4.62 -6.45 -0.99
CA VAL A 51 3.54 -6.31 -0.01
C VAL A 51 3.63 -7.43 1.03
N GLU A 52 3.96 -8.66 0.62
CA GLU A 52 4.17 -9.78 1.53
C GLU A 52 5.29 -9.47 2.56
N GLY A 53 6.44 -8.97 2.09
CA GLY A 53 7.57 -8.62 2.94
C GLY A 53 7.26 -7.51 3.95
N LEU A 54 6.56 -6.45 3.50
CA LEU A 54 6.11 -5.37 4.37
C LEU A 54 5.12 -5.89 5.42
N ALA A 55 4.15 -6.72 5.03
CA ALA A 55 3.16 -7.29 5.96
C ALA A 55 3.81 -8.22 6.99
N GLY A 56 4.79 -9.04 6.59
CA GLY A 56 5.56 -9.88 7.51
C GLY A 56 6.36 -9.07 8.53
N THR A 57 6.97 -7.98 8.08
CA THR A 57 7.74 -7.08 8.95
C THR A 57 6.83 -6.36 9.93
N LEU A 58 5.70 -5.84 9.46
CA LEU A 58 4.70 -5.19 10.31
C LEU A 58 4.14 -6.17 11.35
N GLN A 59 3.83 -7.41 10.97
CA GLN A 59 3.36 -8.42 11.93
C GLN A 59 4.39 -8.70 13.02
N SER A 60 5.68 -8.78 12.66
CA SER A 60 6.78 -8.98 13.62
C SER A 60 6.92 -7.77 14.56
N ALA A 61 6.83 -6.55 14.03
CA ALA A 61 6.86 -5.32 14.81
C ALA A 61 5.68 -5.24 15.80
N LEU A 62 4.47 -5.63 15.38
CA LEU A 62 3.29 -5.69 16.26
C LEU A 62 3.45 -6.69 17.41
N LEU A 63 4.06 -7.85 17.14
CA LEU A 63 4.32 -8.85 18.17
C LEU A 63 5.34 -8.35 19.21
N LEU A 64 6.33 -7.56 18.77
CA LEU A 64 7.42 -7.08 19.62
C LEU A 64 7.06 -5.80 20.39
N GLN A 65 6.41 -4.84 19.72
CA GLN A 65 6.22 -3.47 20.22
C GLN A 65 4.75 -3.08 20.42
N GLY A 66 3.80 -3.92 19.97
CA GLY A 66 2.37 -3.60 19.99
C GLY A 66 2.00 -2.57 18.92
N ALA A 67 0.80 -1.98 19.06
CA ALA A 67 0.33 -0.97 18.11
C ALA A 67 0.98 0.39 18.40
N GLY A 68 1.98 0.74 17.59
CA GLY A 68 2.69 2.02 17.64
C GLY A 68 2.50 2.90 16.40
N PRO A 69 3.01 4.14 16.41
CA PRO A 69 2.89 5.08 15.29
C PRO A 69 3.53 4.58 14.00
N VAL A 70 4.51 3.68 14.11
CA VAL A 70 5.19 3.03 12.98
C VAL A 70 4.24 2.23 12.09
N ILE A 71 3.09 1.78 12.60
CA ILE A 71 2.09 1.05 11.79
C ILE A 71 1.68 1.90 10.60
N MET A 72 1.44 3.20 10.80
CA MET A 72 1.00 4.09 9.73
C MET A 72 2.05 4.16 8.62
N SER A 73 3.33 4.28 8.98
CA SER A 73 4.43 4.27 8.01
C SER A 73 4.48 2.96 7.22
N TYR A 74 4.26 1.81 7.86
CA TYR A 74 4.19 0.53 7.14
C TYR A 74 2.95 0.41 6.25
N LEU A 75 1.79 0.92 6.67
CA LEU A 75 0.58 0.94 5.85
C LEU A 75 0.75 1.86 4.62
N ASP A 76 1.37 3.03 4.80
CA ASP A 76 1.73 3.92 3.69
C ASP A 76 2.68 3.22 2.70
N LEU A 77 3.71 2.53 3.21
CA LEU A 77 4.62 1.76 2.35
C LEU A 77 3.90 0.62 1.60
N MET A 78 2.95 -0.08 2.24
CA MET A 78 2.16 -1.11 1.56
C MET A 78 1.28 -0.50 0.47
N ARG A 79 0.70 0.67 0.72
CA ARG A 79 -0.10 1.39 -0.26
C ARG A 79 0.71 1.75 -1.51
N GLU A 80 1.91 2.31 -1.32
CA GLU A 80 2.82 2.63 -2.41
C GLU A 80 3.26 1.37 -3.17
N ALA A 81 3.56 0.28 -2.46
CA ALA A 81 3.91 -0.99 -3.09
C ALA A 81 2.75 -1.54 -3.94
N ILE A 82 1.51 -1.49 -3.46
CA ILE A 82 0.32 -1.90 -4.24
C ILE A 82 0.13 -0.99 -5.47
N ALA A 83 0.35 0.32 -5.31
CA ALA A 83 0.26 1.30 -6.39
C ALA A 83 1.30 1.06 -7.50
N ALA A 84 2.50 0.59 -7.16
CA ALA A 84 3.54 0.24 -8.12
C ALA A 84 3.21 -1.02 -8.94
N GLU A 85 2.42 -1.93 -8.39
CA GLU A 85 1.98 -3.17 -9.07
C GLU A 85 0.74 -2.96 -9.95
N LEU A 86 0.00 -1.87 -9.74
CA LEU A 86 -1.08 -1.48 -10.62
C LEU A 86 -0.50 -1.17 -12.01
N PRO A 87 -0.94 -1.87 -13.08
CA PRO A 87 -0.52 -1.57 -14.44
C PRO A 87 -0.69 -0.08 -14.71
N ASP A 88 0.36 0.52 -15.28
CA ASP A 88 0.59 1.93 -15.55
C ASP A 88 -0.44 2.55 -16.54
N ALA A 89 -1.73 2.37 -16.28
CA ALA A 89 -2.82 2.88 -17.10
C ALA A 89 -3.24 4.30 -16.69
N GLN A 90 -2.57 4.92 -15.70
CA GLN A 90 -2.90 6.27 -15.24
C GLN A 90 -1.69 7.15 -14.85
N VAL A 91 -0.45 6.83 -15.25
CA VAL A 91 0.55 7.90 -15.33
C VAL A 91 0.22 8.70 -16.60
N ILE A 92 -0.70 9.66 -16.48
CA ILE A 92 -0.60 10.87 -17.29
C ILE A 92 0.53 11.65 -16.60
N PRO A 93 1.77 11.68 -17.14
CA PRO A 93 2.75 12.61 -16.62
C PRO A 93 2.17 14.00 -16.86
N MET A 94 1.80 14.70 -15.78
CA MET A 94 1.49 16.12 -15.88
C MET A 94 2.79 16.80 -16.32
N PRO A 95 2.86 17.41 -17.51
CA PRO A 95 4.09 18.04 -17.95
C PRO A 95 4.35 19.23 -17.02
N VAL A 96 5.41 19.14 -16.22
CA VAL A 96 5.97 20.29 -15.52
C VAL A 96 6.43 21.25 -16.61
N THR A 97 5.64 22.30 -16.88
CA THR A 97 6.04 23.40 -17.76
C THR A 97 7.17 24.16 -17.06
N ALA A 98 8.40 23.76 -17.31
CA ALA A 98 9.56 24.58 -17.02
C ALA A 98 9.56 25.75 -18.03
N SER A 99 9.13 26.93 -17.59
CA SER A 99 9.32 28.16 -18.34
C SER A 99 10.80 28.49 -18.40
N VAL A 100 11.46 28.11 -19.49
CA VAL A 100 12.80 28.58 -19.83
C VAL A 100 12.66 29.99 -20.39
N THR A 101 12.79 31.00 -19.53
CA THR A 101 12.97 32.38 -19.98
C THR A 101 14.43 32.56 -20.41
N HIS A 102 14.68 32.31 -21.69
CA HIS A 102 15.89 32.75 -22.37
C HIS A 102 15.70 34.22 -22.78
N LEU A 103 16.51 35.14 -22.24
CA LEU A 103 16.62 36.49 -22.81
C LEU A 103 18.08 36.95 -22.78
N PRO A 104 18.69 37.23 -23.96
CA PRO A 104 20.00 37.85 -24.06
C PRO A 104 19.91 39.38 -24.16
N ALA A 105 20.90 40.07 -23.62
CA ALA A 105 21.39 41.37 -24.08
C ALA A 105 22.89 41.47 -23.77
#